data_AF-A0A7V9PPT9-F1
#
_entry.id   AF-A0A7V9PPT9-F1
#
_cell.length_a   1.000
_cell.length_b   1.000
_cell.length_c   1.000
_cell.angle_alpha   90.00
_cell.angle_beta   90.00
_cell.angle_gamma   90.00
#
_symmetry.space_group_name_H-M   'P 1'
#
loop_
_entity.id
_entity.type
_entity.pdbx_description
1 polymer ?
#
loop_
_entity_poly.entity_id
_entity_poly.type
_entity_poly.pdbx_seq_one_letter_code
_entity_poly.pdbx_strand_id
1 'polypeptide(L)'
;MDMPDGEAEATRGESIAVGIFVDGVPESLALGLTVAEGEIGLALLAGILIGNVVEAYGAAQPIIAGGHSRRFAVGLLGATGAALALATVLGGTVLAQAPDEFIGTAKAVAAGAVLAVVSIAIVPHAFAEVNRLTAAATVAGFVVGFLLS
;
A
#
# COMPACT_ATOMS: atom_id res chain seq x y z
N MET A 1 -2.45 35.08 5.36
CA MET A 1 -3.30 34.29 6.28
C MET A 1 -2.40 33.21 6.83
N ASP A 2 -1.94 33.36 8.07
CA ASP A 2 -1.31 32.25 8.80
C ASP A 2 -2.41 31.24 9.08
N MET A 3 -2.27 30.03 8.53
CA MET A 3 -3.07 28.90 8.97
C MET A 3 -2.57 28.53 10.38
N PRO A 4 -3.44 28.40 11.39
CA PRO A 4 -3.02 27.96 12.71
C PRO A 4 -2.34 26.59 12.58
N ASP A 5 -1.19 26.41 13.25
CA ASP A 5 -0.30 25.25 13.09
C ASP A 5 -1.04 23.90 13.15
N GLY A 6 -2.10 23.80 13.96
CA GLY A 6 -2.93 22.61 14.10
C GLY A 6 -3.79 22.22 12.88
N GLU A 7 -4.25 23.17 12.06
CA GLU A 7 -4.99 22.87 10.83
C GLU A 7 -4.04 22.41 9.70
N ALA A 8 -2.86 23.03 9.61
CA ALA A 8 -1.82 22.64 8.66
C ALA A 8 -1.26 21.24 8.95
N GLU A 9 -1.16 20.88 10.23
CA GLU A 9 -0.72 19.56 10.71
C GLU A 9 -1.78 18.47 10.56
N ALA A 10 -3.06 18.76 10.82
CA ALA A 10 -4.19 17.89 10.49
C ALA A 10 -4.22 17.55 8.99
N THR A 11 -4.12 18.58 8.15
CA THR A 11 -4.05 18.44 6.68
C THR A 11 -2.87 17.55 6.26
N ARG A 12 -1.73 17.62 6.95
CA ARG A 12 -0.53 16.83 6.63
C ARG A 12 -0.72 15.34 6.99
N GLY A 13 -1.27 15.03 8.16
CA GLY A 13 -1.59 13.65 8.55
C GLY A 13 -2.65 13.01 7.64
N GLU A 14 -3.68 13.77 7.28
CA GLU A 14 -4.71 13.35 6.33
C GLU A 14 -4.12 13.10 4.93
N SER A 15 -3.21 13.95 4.45
CA SER A 15 -2.57 13.77 3.14
C SER A 15 -1.76 12.47 3.03
N ILE A 16 -1.13 12.03 4.12
CA ILE A 16 -0.37 10.77 4.16
C ILE A 16 -1.33 9.57 4.13
N ALA A 17 -2.40 9.61 4.91
CA ALA A 17 -3.39 8.53 4.93
C ALA A 17 -4.16 8.43 3.59
N VAL A 18 -4.42 9.55 2.94
CA VAL A 18 -4.97 9.58 1.57
C VAL A 18 -3.99 8.93 0.60
N GLY A 19 -2.69 9.19 0.71
CA GLY A 19 -1.67 8.52 -0.11
C GLY A 19 -1.72 7.00 0.02
N ILE A 20 -1.69 6.48 1.26
CA ILE A 20 -1.81 5.04 1.53
C ILE A 20 -3.12 4.47 1.00
N PHE A 21 -4.23 5.19 1.18
CA PHE A 21 -5.53 4.73 0.69
C PHE A 21 -5.57 4.67 -0.85
N VAL A 22 -5.06 5.69 -1.52
CA VAL A 22 -5.05 5.78 -2.99
C VAL A 22 -4.19 4.68 -3.60
N ASP A 23 -3.06 4.32 -2.97
CA ASP A 23 -2.18 3.25 -3.44
C ASP A 23 -2.72 1.85 -3.08
N GLY A 24 -3.21 1.69 -1.85
CA GLY A 24 -3.68 0.39 -1.35
C GLY A 24 -5.01 -0.07 -1.95
N VAL A 25 -5.87 0.83 -2.45
CA VAL A 25 -7.16 0.44 -3.05
C VAL A 25 -6.98 -0.37 -4.34
N PRO A 26 -6.20 0.08 -5.35
CA PRO A 26 -5.86 -0.72 -6.52
C PRO A 26 -5.31 -2.11 -6.18
N GLU A 27 -4.37 -2.19 -5.23
CA GLU A 27 -3.78 -3.46 -4.79
C GLU A 27 -4.82 -4.40 -4.15
N SER A 28 -5.64 -3.85 -3.26
CA SER A 28 -6.67 -4.59 -2.54
C SER A 28 -7.74 -5.14 -3.49
N LEU A 29 -8.15 -4.34 -4.48
CA LEU A 29 -9.08 -4.78 -5.53
C LEU A 29 -8.48 -5.94 -6.35
N ALA A 30 -7.21 -5.82 -6.75
CA ALA A 30 -6.52 -6.87 -7.49
C ALA A 30 -6.41 -8.17 -6.68
N LEU A 31 -6.08 -8.08 -5.39
CA LEU A 31 -6.05 -9.23 -4.49
C LEU A 31 -7.41 -9.92 -4.39
N GLY A 32 -8.50 -9.17 -4.19
CA GLY A 32 -9.85 -9.72 -4.14
C GLY A 32 -10.24 -10.50 -5.40
N LEU A 33 -9.78 -10.01 -6.55
CA LEU A 33 -10.04 -10.61 -7.85
C LEU A 33 -9.31 -11.95 -8.03
N THR A 34 -8.05 -12.05 -7.58
CA THR A 34 -7.32 -13.33 -7.59
C THR A 34 -8.06 -14.39 -6.75
N VAL A 35 -8.59 -13.99 -5.58
CA VAL A 35 -9.39 -14.89 -4.73
C VAL A 35 -10.65 -15.39 -5.46
N ALA A 36 -11.30 -14.55 -6.26
CA ALA A 36 -12.47 -14.94 -7.04
C ALA A 36 -12.14 -15.87 -8.22
N GLU A 37 -10.94 -15.75 -8.79
CA GLU A 37 -10.40 -16.65 -9.83
C GLU A 37 -10.05 -18.05 -9.27
N GLY A 38 -10.14 -18.26 -7.94
CA GLY A 38 -9.79 -19.51 -7.27
C GLY A 38 -8.28 -19.69 -7.03
N GLU A 39 -7.48 -18.72 -7.47
CA GLU A 39 -6.05 -18.65 -7.23
C GLU A 39 -5.81 -17.71 -6.05
N ILE A 40 -5.56 -18.28 -4.87
CA ILE A 40 -5.01 -17.46 -3.78
C ILE A 40 -3.58 -17.14 -4.20
N GLY A 41 -3.37 -15.97 -4.81
CA GLY A 41 -2.05 -15.45 -5.15
C GLY A 41 -1.27 -15.21 -3.86
N LEU A 42 -0.73 -16.27 -3.25
CA LEU A 42 -0.09 -16.22 -1.93
C LEU A 42 1.10 -15.27 -1.94
N ALA A 43 1.85 -15.21 -3.05
CA ALA A 43 2.88 -14.22 -3.28
C ALA A 43 2.33 -12.78 -3.24
N LEU A 44 1.23 -12.51 -3.95
CA LEU A 44 0.59 -11.20 -4.01
C LEU A 44 0.04 -10.80 -2.63
N LEU A 45 -0.67 -11.71 -1.95
CA LEU A 45 -1.17 -11.52 -0.60
C LEU A 45 -0.04 -11.19 0.38
N ALA A 46 1.03 -11.98 0.38
CA ALA A 46 2.17 -11.77 1.26
C ALA A 46 2.87 -10.43 0.96
N GLY A 47 3.06 -10.11 -0.32
CA GLY A 47 3.66 -8.85 -0.77
C GLY A 47 2.86 -7.63 -0.30
N ILE A 48 1.55 -7.61 -0.58
CA ILE A 48 0.63 -6.53 -0.18
C ILE A 48 0.56 -6.42 1.35
N LEU A 49 0.49 -7.53 2.08
CA LEU A 49 0.45 -7.52 3.55
C LEU A 49 1.71 -6.89 4.13
N ILE A 50 2.89 -7.33 3.66
CA ILE A 50 4.18 -6.82 4.14
C ILE A 50 4.34 -5.34 3.76
N GLY A 51 4.00 -4.97 2.52
CA GLY A 51 4.05 -3.59 2.03
C GLY A 51 3.20 -2.66 2.89
N ASN A 52 1.92 -2.98 3.05
CA ASN A 52 1.00 -2.20 3.88
C ASN A 52 1.47 -2.05 5.33
N VAL A 53 2.07 -3.09 5.93
CA VAL A 53 2.61 -3.00 7.30
C VAL A 53 3.81 -2.05 7.37
N VAL A 54 4.73 -2.14 6.41
CA VAL A 54 5.91 -1.26 6.36
C VAL A 54 5.49 0.18 6.11
N GLU A 55 4.54 0.42 5.21
CA GLU A 55 4.01 1.74 4.91
C GLU A 55 3.24 2.32 6.09
N ALA A 56 2.37 1.55 6.73
CA ALA A 56 1.66 2.00 7.93
C ALA A 56 2.63 2.36 9.06
N TYR A 57 3.70 1.57 9.24
CA TYR A 57 4.75 1.89 10.20
C TYR A 57 5.51 3.17 9.83
N GLY A 58 5.91 3.29 8.56
CA GLY A 58 6.61 4.45 8.02
C GLY A 58 5.78 5.74 8.11
N ALA A 59 4.47 5.64 7.94
CA ALA A 59 3.53 6.76 8.03
C ALA A 59 3.15 7.14 9.46
N ALA A 60 3.20 6.21 10.41
CA ALA A 60 2.90 6.51 11.81
C ALA A 60 3.84 7.57 12.39
N GLN A 61 5.14 7.52 12.05
CA GLN A 61 6.14 8.48 12.54
C GLN A 61 5.85 9.93 12.12
N PRO A 62 5.69 10.27 10.83
CA PRO A 62 5.40 11.64 10.40
C PRO A 62 4.02 12.14 10.87
N ILE A 63 3.02 11.27 11.02
CA ILE A 63 1.73 11.65 11.62
C ILE A 63 1.93 12.11 13.07
N ILE A 64 2.67 11.33 13.88
CA ILE A 64 2.96 11.67 15.28
C ILE A 64 3.88 12.90 15.38
N ALA A 65 4.89 12.99 14.51
CA ALA A 65 5.81 14.12 14.48
C ALA A 65 5.13 15.43 14.07
N GLY A 66 4.07 15.35 13.26
CA GLY A 66 3.19 16.47 12.94
C GLY A 66 2.13 16.74 14.00
N GLY A 67 2.42 16.54 15.28
CA GLY A 67 1.55 16.95 16.39
C GLY A 67 0.38 16.03 16.73
N HIS A 68 0.09 14.99 15.94
CA HIS A 68 -1.03 14.09 16.22
C HIS A 68 -0.73 13.07 17.33
N SER A 69 -1.78 12.70 18.07
CA SER A 69 -1.66 11.65 19.08
C SER A 69 -1.42 10.26 18.46
N ARG A 70 -0.73 9.38 19.18
CA ARG A 70 -0.56 7.97 18.76
C ARG A 70 -1.90 7.26 18.51
N ARG A 71 -2.94 7.59 19.28
CA ARG A 71 -4.28 7.04 19.11
C ARG A 71 -4.91 7.47 17.79
N PHE A 72 -4.70 8.73 17.39
CA PHE A 72 -5.14 9.23 16.10
C PHE A 72 -4.44 8.48 14.96
N ALA A 73 -3.11 8.34 15.00
CA ALA A 73 -2.35 7.61 13.99
C ALA A 73 -2.84 6.15 13.83
N VAL A 74 -3.01 5.43 14.95
CA VAL A 74 -3.54 4.05 14.93
C VAL A 74 -4.97 3.99 14.42
N GLY A 75 -5.83 4.93 14.82
CA GLY A 75 -7.21 4.99 14.35
C GLY A 75 -7.33 5.28 12.85
N LEU A 76 -6.54 6.23 12.35
CA LEU A 76 -6.51 6.61 10.95
C LEU A 76 -5.99 5.46 10.07
N LEU A 77 -4.85 4.87 10.43
CA LEU A 77 -4.29 3.73 9.70
C LEU A 77 -5.19 2.49 9.79
N GLY A 78 -5.83 2.27 10.94
CA GLY A 78 -6.82 1.20 11.11
C GLY A 78 -8.06 1.40 10.23
N ALA A 79 -8.56 2.63 10.11
CA ALA A 79 -9.67 2.97 9.21
C ALA A 79 -9.27 2.78 7.74
N THR A 80 -8.07 3.19 7.35
CA THR A 80 -7.52 2.90 6.02
C THR A 80 -7.48 1.40 5.76
N GLY A 81 -6.92 0.60 6.68
CA GLY A 81 -6.88 -0.85 6.56
C GLY A 81 -8.27 -1.49 6.44
N ALA A 82 -9.27 -1.00 7.17
CA ALA A 82 -10.65 -1.46 7.03
C ALA A 82 -11.24 -1.12 5.64
N ALA A 83 -10.93 0.05 5.10
CA ALA A 83 -11.37 0.44 3.77
C ALA A 83 -10.68 -0.39 2.66
N LEU A 84 -9.40 -0.74 2.83
CA LEU A 84 -8.68 -1.67 1.96
C LEU A 84 -9.25 -3.10 2.02
N ALA A 85 -9.62 -3.57 3.21
CA ALA A 85 -10.32 -4.85 3.35
C ALA A 85 -11.67 -4.85 2.60
N LEU A 86 -12.43 -3.75 2.68
CA LEU A 86 -13.66 -3.58 1.90
C LEU A 86 -13.38 -3.59 0.39
N ALA A 87 -12.33 -2.90 -0.06
CA ALA A 87 -11.91 -2.93 -1.46
C ALA A 87 -11.59 -4.36 -1.93
N THR A 88 -10.93 -5.16 -1.08
CA THR A 88 -10.67 -6.59 -1.37
C THR A 88 -11.97 -7.38 -1.54
N VAL A 89 -12.96 -7.18 -0.66
CA VAL A 89 -14.26 -7.84 -0.78
C VAL A 89 -14.98 -7.40 -2.07
N LEU A 90 -14.95 -6.11 -2.41
CA LEU A 90 -15.56 -5.59 -3.64
C LEU A 90 -14.88 -6.17 -4.89
N GLY A 91 -13.55 -6.29 -4.87
CA GLY A 91 -12.76 -6.96 -5.90
C GLY A 91 -13.23 -8.39 -6.16
N GLY A 92 -13.36 -9.17 -5.08
CA GLY A 92 -13.75 -10.59 -5.15
C GLY A 92 -15.23 -10.88 -5.32
N THR A 93 -16.11 -9.86 -5.34
CA THR A 93 -17.56 -10.04 -5.46
C THR A 93 -18.14 -9.25 -6.63
N VAL A 94 -18.16 -7.93 -6.52
CA VAL A 94 -18.78 -7.03 -7.51
C VAL A 94 -17.97 -6.99 -8.80
N LEU A 95 -16.64 -6.93 -8.68
CA LEU A 95 -15.73 -6.88 -9.83
C LEU A 95 -15.38 -8.25 -10.41
N ALA A 96 -15.65 -9.34 -9.70
CA ALA A 96 -15.41 -10.70 -10.17
C ALA A 96 -16.23 -11.09 -11.41
N GLN A 97 -17.31 -10.35 -11.70
CA GLN A 97 -18.14 -10.54 -12.89
C GLN A 97 -17.77 -9.55 -14.02
N ALA A 98 -16.74 -8.72 -13.84
CA ALA A 98 -16.29 -7.77 -14.84
C ALA A 98 -15.54 -8.48 -15.99
N PRO A 99 -15.51 -7.92 -17.21
CA PRO A 99 -14.76 -8.50 -18.31
C PRO A 99 -13.26 -8.60 -18.01
N ASP A 100 -12.61 -9.69 -18.46
CA ASP A 100 -11.16 -9.94 -18.27
C ASP A 100 -10.27 -8.77 -18.71
N GLU A 101 -10.68 -8.03 -19.75
CA GLU A 101 -9.97 -6.84 -20.23
C GLU A 101 -9.95 -5.70 -19.20
N PHE A 102 -11.06 -5.50 -18.49
CA PHE A 102 -11.16 -4.51 -17.42
C PHE A 102 -10.29 -4.91 -16.23
N ILE A 103 -10.35 -6.18 -15.87
CA ILE A 103 -9.56 -6.82 -14.81
C ILE A 103 -8.05 -6.67 -15.10
N GLY A 104 -7.63 -7.04 -16.30
CA GLY A 104 -6.24 -6.94 -16.74
C GLY A 104 -5.74 -5.49 -16.75
N THR A 105 -6.59 -4.56 -17.19
CA THR A 105 -6.27 -3.12 -17.17
C THR A 105 -6.08 -2.61 -15.74
N ALA A 106 -6.99 -2.98 -14.81
CA ALA A 106 -6.88 -2.59 -13.41
C ALA A 106 -5.62 -3.18 -12.75
N LYS A 107 -5.34 -4.48 -12.98
CA LYS A 107 -4.10 -5.15 -12.52
C LYS A 107 -2.85 -4.45 -13.06
N ALA A 108 -2.83 -4.08 -14.34
CA ALA A 108 -1.70 -3.37 -14.96
C ALA A 108 -1.48 -1.96 -14.40
N VAL A 109 -2.56 -1.20 -14.17
CA VAL A 109 -2.48 0.13 -13.55
C VAL A 109 -1.95 0.03 -12.12
N ALA A 110 -2.45 -0.91 -11.33
CA ALA A 110 -1.97 -1.16 -9.96
C ALA A 110 -0.48 -1.52 -9.95
N ALA A 111 -0.06 -2.47 -10.79
CA ALA A 111 1.36 -2.86 -10.90
C ALA A 111 2.25 -1.68 -11.31
N GLY A 112 1.78 -0.83 -12.22
CA GLY A 112 2.48 0.40 -12.62
C GLY A 112 2.62 1.42 -11.48
N ALA A 113 1.58 1.59 -10.67
CA ALA A 113 1.60 2.49 -9.50
C ALA A 113 2.63 2.02 -8.47
N VAL A 114 2.61 0.73 -8.10
CA VAL A 114 3.59 0.13 -7.19
C VAL A 114 5.01 0.30 -7.72
N LEU A 115 5.23 0.04 -9.01
CA LEU A 115 6.55 0.20 -9.63
C LEU A 115 7.04 1.66 -9.55
N ALA A 116 6.15 2.64 -9.74
CA ALA A 116 6.47 4.06 -9.63
C ALA A 116 6.85 4.45 -8.19
N VAL A 117 6.06 4.01 -7.19
CA VAL A 117 6.31 4.26 -5.76
C VAL A 117 7.65 3.65 -5.35
N VAL A 118 7.88 2.38 -5.70
CA VAL A 118 9.14 1.70 -5.42
C VAL A 118 10.32 2.45 -6.04
N SER A 119 10.20 2.89 -7.29
CA SER A 119 11.28 3.55 -8.03
C SER A 119 11.62 4.95 -7.50
N ILE A 120 10.62 5.73 -7.13
CA ILE A 120 10.79 7.16 -6.78
C ILE A 120 11.05 7.34 -5.28
N ALA A 121 10.44 6.52 -4.42
CA ALA A 121 10.52 6.69 -2.97
C ALA A 121 11.38 5.61 -2.31
N ILE A 122 11.05 4.34 -2.52
CA ILE A 122 11.60 3.24 -1.70
C ILE A 122 13.06 2.95 -2.07
N VAL A 123 13.36 2.80 -3.36
CA VAL A 123 14.72 2.48 -3.82
C VAL A 123 15.71 3.58 -3.43
N PRO A 124 15.48 4.88 -3.72
CA PRO A 124 16.43 5.93 -3.35
C PRO A 124 16.69 6.00 -1.83
N HIS A 125 15.62 5.91 -1.03
CA HIS A 125 15.73 5.92 0.43
C HIS A 125 16.50 4.71 0.97
N ALA A 126 16.18 3.50 0.50
CA ALA A 126 16.84 2.29 0.96
C ALA A 126 18.34 2.24 0.60
N PHE A 127 18.75 2.83 -0.53
CA PHE A 127 20.16 2.97 -0.87
C PHE A 127 20.87 4.08 -0.07
N ALA A 128 20.15 5.13 0.33
CA ALA A 128 20.69 6.22 1.14
C ALA A 128 20.88 5.81 2.63
N GLU A 129 19.90 5.14 3.23
CA GLU A 129 19.93 4.81 4.67
C GLU A 129 20.63 3.48 5.01
N VAL A 130 20.46 2.42 4.20
CA VAL A 130 20.67 1.03 4.69
C VAL A 130 21.96 0.38 4.19
N ASN A 131 22.56 0.84 3.08
CA ASN A 131 23.79 0.33 2.40
C ASN A 131 23.59 -0.78 1.33
N ARG A 132 24.71 -1.35 0.82
CA ARG A 132 24.78 -2.40 -0.24
C ARG A 132 23.90 -3.63 -0.02
N LEU A 133 23.49 -3.93 1.23
CA LEU A 133 22.59 -5.05 1.52
C LEU A 133 21.19 -4.88 0.93
N THR A 134 20.76 -3.65 0.62
CA THR A 134 19.47 -3.36 -0.03
C THR A 134 19.31 -4.14 -1.33
N ALA A 135 20.34 -4.16 -2.18
CA ALA A 135 20.28 -4.90 -3.45
C ALA A 135 20.11 -6.41 -3.23
N ALA A 136 20.82 -6.99 -2.25
CA ALA A 136 20.70 -8.41 -1.92
C ALA A 136 19.32 -8.75 -1.34
N ALA A 137 18.77 -7.89 -0.47
CA ALA A 137 17.43 -8.03 0.09
C ALA A 137 16.34 -7.93 -0.99
N THR A 138 16.47 -6.99 -1.93
CA THR A 138 15.54 -6.87 -3.07
C THR A 138 15.55 -8.13 -3.93
N VAL A 139 16.73 -8.65 -4.29
CA VAL A 139 16.85 -9.90 -5.06
C VAL A 139 16.26 -11.08 -4.29
N ALA A 140 16.59 -11.21 -3.00
CA ALA A 140 16.06 -12.29 -2.16
C ALA A 140 14.53 -12.24 -2.06
N GLY A 141 13.96 -11.04 -1.84
CA GLY A 141 12.51 -10.85 -1.81
C GLY A 141 11.83 -11.22 -3.13
N PHE A 142 12.43 -10.84 -4.27
CA PHE A 142 11.90 -11.19 -5.59
C PHE A 142 11.96 -12.70 -5.85
N VAL A 143 13.04 -13.37 -5.47
CA VAL A 143 13.18 -14.84 -5.57
C VAL A 143 12.15 -15.53 -4.68
N VAL A 144 11.97 -15.09 -3.44
CA VAL A 144 10.94 -15.64 -2.54
C VAL A 144 9.54 -15.43 -3.13
N GLY A 145 9.24 -14.24 -3.65
CA GLY A 145 7.98 -13.96 -4.32
C GLY A 145 7.73 -14.88 -5.52
N PHE A 146 8.74 -15.11 -6.36
CA PHE A 146 8.67 -16.05 -7.48
C PHE A 146 8.40 -17.49 -7.02
N LEU A 147 9.02 -17.93 -5.93
CA LEU A 147 8.80 -19.28 -5.38
C LEU A 147 7.40 -19.46 -4.75
N LEU A 148 6.70 -18.36 -4.43
CA LEU A 148 5.37 -18.36 -3.85
C LEU A 148 4.25 -18.13 -4.88
N SER A 149 4.60 -17.81 -6.13
CA SER A 149 3.67 -17.46 -7.22
C SER A 149 3.43 -18.62 -8.16
#